data_AF-A0A3M2XPK5-F1
#
_entry.id   AF-A0A3M2XPK5-F1
#
_cell.length_a   1.000
_cell.length_b   1.000
_cell.length_c   1.000
_cell.angle_alpha   90.00
_cell.angle_beta   90.00
_cell.angle_gamma   90.00
#
_symmetry.space_group_name_H-M   'P 1'
#
loop_
_entity.id
_entity.type
_entity.pdbx_description
1 polymer ?
#
loop_
_entity_poly.entity_id
_entity_poly.type
_entity_poly.pdbx_seq_one_letter_code
_entity_poly.pdbx_strand_id
1 'polypeptide(L)'
;MGPPDTPRFTRRTSVARVIARHHSHCSAIHRIAMTRPEAAMTRTQHLRACHLCEAICGLAIETVTEPGAAPKITSIKGDPLDTFSRGHICPKAVALQDIQNDPD
;
A
#
# COMPACT_ATOMS: atom_id res chain seq x y z
N MET A 1 69.40 -29.97 -37.86
CA MET A 1 69.87 -28.57 -37.80
C MET A 1 68.72 -27.70 -37.31
N GLY A 2 68.86 -27.12 -36.12
CA GLY A 2 67.84 -26.36 -35.39
C GLY A 2 68.04 -26.59 -33.87
N PRO A 3 68.45 -25.57 -33.09
CA PRO A 3 69.05 -25.73 -31.76
C PRO A 3 68.03 -25.93 -30.62
N PRO A 4 68.47 -26.38 -29.43
CA PRO A 4 67.67 -26.44 -28.21
C PRO A 4 67.85 -25.15 -27.40
N ASP A 5 66.81 -24.37 -27.08
CA ASP A 5 66.93 -23.25 -26.14
C ASP A 5 65.55 -22.78 -25.65
N THR A 6 65.16 -23.22 -24.44
CA THR A 6 65.25 -22.51 -23.15
C THR A 6 64.14 -21.47 -22.91
N PRO A 7 63.44 -21.53 -21.75
CA PRO A 7 62.52 -20.48 -21.35
C PRO A 7 63.33 -19.26 -20.85
N ARG A 8 63.46 -18.27 -21.72
CA ARG A 8 63.95 -16.93 -21.38
C ARG A 8 62.81 -15.93 -21.54
N PHE A 9 62.28 -15.47 -20.41
CA PHE A 9 62.12 -14.05 -20.11
C PHE A 9 61.65 -13.97 -18.65
N THR A 10 62.59 -14.08 -17.71
CA THR A 10 63.21 -12.94 -17.03
C THR A 10 62.20 -11.97 -16.42
N ARG A 11 62.14 -12.02 -15.09
CA ARG A 11 62.32 -10.85 -14.21
C ARG A 11 61.67 -9.55 -14.70
N ARG A 12 60.60 -9.13 -14.03
CA ARG A 12 60.72 -8.15 -12.93
C ARG A 12 59.33 -7.78 -12.42
N THR A 13 59.22 -7.89 -11.12
CA THR A 13 58.37 -7.11 -10.23
C THR A 13 58.00 -5.72 -10.77
N SER A 14 56.71 -5.44 -10.79
CA SER A 14 56.11 -4.10 -10.75
C SER A 14 54.69 -4.31 -10.20
N VAL A 15 54.48 -4.40 -8.89
CA VAL A 15 54.16 -3.24 -8.02
C VAL A 15 53.42 -2.14 -8.78
N ALA A 16 52.36 -2.49 -9.52
CA ALA A 16 51.52 -1.51 -10.20
C ALA A 16 50.16 -2.10 -10.56
N ARG A 17 49.32 -2.36 -9.55
CA ARG A 17 47.89 -2.00 -9.59
C ARG A 17 47.23 -2.27 -8.25
N VAL A 18 47.63 -1.42 -7.32
CA VAL A 18 46.96 -1.05 -6.07
C VAL A 18 45.59 -0.36 -6.33
N ILE A 19 44.86 -0.73 -7.39
CA ILE A 19 43.59 -0.07 -7.78
C ILE A 19 42.54 -1.10 -8.22
N ALA A 20 42.32 -2.13 -7.41
CA ALA A 20 41.23 -3.10 -7.60
C ALA A 20 40.45 -3.31 -6.29
N ARG A 21 40.13 -2.23 -5.57
CA ARG A 21 39.39 -2.29 -4.29
C ARG A 21 38.16 -1.40 -4.17
N HIS A 22 37.68 -0.76 -5.23
CA HIS A 22 36.52 0.16 -5.09
C HIS A 22 35.43 0.04 -6.17
N HIS A 23 35.16 -1.16 -6.71
CA HIS A 23 34.05 -1.35 -7.65
C HIS A 23 33.11 -2.53 -7.30
N SER A 24 33.01 -2.94 -6.03
CA SER A 24 32.05 -3.99 -5.61
C SER A 24 30.95 -3.53 -4.64
N HIS A 25 30.84 -2.24 -4.31
CA HIS A 25 29.83 -1.76 -3.34
C HIS A 25 28.73 -0.85 -3.92
N CYS A 26 28.66 -0.64 -5.24
CA CYS A 26 27.72 0.33 -5.83
C CYS A 26 26.54 -0.27 -6.63
N SER A 27 26.25 -1.57 -6.51
CA SER A 27 25.08 -2.17 -7.20
C SER A 27 23.95 -2.63 -6.28
N ALA A 28 24.15 -2.64 -4.95
CA ALA A 28 23.11 -3.09 -4.01
C ALA A 28 22.18 -1.95 -3.53
N ILE A 29 22.60 -0.68 -3.68
CA ILE A 29 21.86 0.47 -3.11
C ILE A 29 20.70 0.92 -4.02
N HIS A 30 20.76 0.65 -5.34
CA HIS A 30 19.70 1.08 -6.27
C HIS A 30 18.44 0.19 -6.27
N ARG A 31 18.38 -0.81 -5.39
CA ARG A 31 17.29 -1.80 -5.31
C ARG A 31 16.58 -1.85 -3.97
N ILE A 32 16.80 -0.86 -3.10
CA ILE A 32 15.83 -0.46 -2.07
C ILE A 32 14.81 0.42 -2.81
N ALA A 33 14.02 -0.18 -3.70
CA ALA A 33 12.62 -0.44 -3.37
C ALA A 33 11.95 0.86 -2.93
N MET A 34 11.36 1.50 -3.92
CA MET A 34 10.36 2.56 -3.83
C MET A 34 9.19 2.12 -2.93
N THR A 35 9.40 1.98 -1.63
CA THR A 35 8.29 1.92 -0.68
C THR A 35 7.74 3.34 -0.61
N ARG A 36 6.87 3.69 -1.57
CA ARG A 36 5.84 4.70 -1.34
C ARG A 36 5.28 4.42 0.05
N PRO A 37 5.22 5.41 0.96
CA PRO A 37 4.62 5.17 2.26
C PRO A 37 3.25 4.57 2.00
N GLU A 38 3.03 3.37 2.54
CA GLU A 38 1.75 2.72 2.56
C GLU A 38 0.81 3.74 3.20
N ALA A 39 0.02 4.40 2.35
CA ALA A 39 -0.86 5.47 2.77
C ALA A 39 -1.71 4.89 3.90
N ALA A 40 -1.54 5.40 5.12
CA ALA A 40 -2.20 4.87 6.30
C ALA A 40 -3.71 5.09 6.16
N MET A 41 -4.40 4.15 5.51
CA MET A 41 -5.85 4.13 5.39
C MET A 41 -6.42 3.91 6.78
N THR A 42 -7.14 4.89 7.29
CA THR A 42 -7.78 4.81 8.61
C THR A 42 -9.22 4.33 8.40
N ARG A 43 -9.55 3.14 8.92
CA ARG A 43 -10.92 2.62 8.91
C ARG A 43 -11.65 3.06 10.16
N THR A 44 -12.83 3.66 10.01
CA THR A 44 -13.67 4.10 11.13
C THR A 44 -15.06 3.53 10.97
N GLN A 45 -15.67 3.15 12.08
CA GLN A 45 -17.06 2.68 12.11
C GLN A 45 -17.93 3.76 12.74
N HIS A 46 -19.05 4.06 12.10
CA HIS A 46 -20.03 5.05 12.54
C HIS A 46 -21.39 4.38 12.72
N LEU A 47 -21.97 4.55 13.90
CA LEU A 47 -23.35 4.19 14.17
C LEU A 47 -24.22 5.42 13.92
N ARG A 48 -25.15 5.32 12.97
CA ARG A 48 -26.02 6.42 12.53
C ARG A 48 -27.44 5.94 12.32
N ALA A 49 -28.41 6.83 12.48
CA ALA A 49 -29.79 6.55 12.15
C ALA A 49 -30.06 6.81 10.66
N CYS A 50 -30.89 5.97 10.04
CA CYS A 50 -31.33 6.11 8.66
C CYS A 50 -32.51 7.09 8.57
N HIS A 51 -32.36 8.20 7.84
CA HIS A 51 -33.42 9.22 7.72
C HIS A 51 -34.29 9.09 6.46
N LEU A 52 -34.14 8.00 5.70
CA LEU A 52 -34.85 7.79 4.43
C LEU A 52 -36.32 7.33 4.60
N CYS A 53 -36.73 7.00 5.81
CA CYS A 53 -38.09 6.58 6.15
C CYS A 53 -38.37 6.83 7.64
N GLU A 54 -39.63 6.75 8.02
CA GLU A 54 -40.14 7.01 9.37
C GLU A 54 -39.72 5.96 10.40
N ALA A 55 -39.22 4.81 9.93
CA ALA A 55 -38.69 3.72 10.75
C ALA A 55 -37.40 4.10 11.50
N ILE A 56 -36.61 5.05 10.96
CA ILE A 56 -35.38 5.55 11.58
C ILE A 56 -34.44 4.43 12.06
N CYS A 57 -34.21 3.42 11.21
CA CYS A 57 -33.40 2.26 11.54
C CYS A 57 -31.95 2.62 11.90
N GLY A 58 -31.35 1.87 12.82
CA GLY A 58 -29.92 1.96 13.11
C GLY A 58 -29.04 1.34 12.01
N LEU A 59 -27.98 2.05 11.60
CA LEU A 59 -27.00 1.62 10.61
C LEU A 59 -25.59 1.69 11.17
N ALA A 60 -24.80 0.66 10.86
CA ALA A 60 -23.35 0.63 11.04
C ALA A 60 -22.68 0.90 9.69
N ILE A 61 -22.06 2.08 9.57
CA ILE A 61 -21.37 2.55 8.36
C ILE A 61 -19.87 2.48 8.60
N GLU A 62 -19.16 1.79 7.73
CA GLU A 62 -17.71 1.71 7.77
C GLU A 62 -17.12 2.61 6.70
N THR A 63 -16.26 3.54 7.12
CA THR A 63 -15.57 4.49 6.26
C THR A 63 -14.07 4.23 6.28
N VAL A 64 -13.40 4.55 5.18
CA VAL A 64 -11.95 4.58 5.09
C VAL A 64 -11.51 5.97 4.66
N THR A 65 -10.50 6.50 5.33
CA THR A 65 -9.93 7.80 5.01
C THR A 65 -8.48 7.61 4.58
N GLU A 66 -8.15 8.07 3.38
CA GLU A 66 -6.77 8.16 2.91
C GLU A 66 -6.16 9.51 3.31
N PRO A 67 -4.83 9.58 3.52
CA PRO A 67 -4.14 10.84 3.76
C PRO A 67 -4.36 11.84 2.62
N GLY A 68 -5.02 12.95 2.91
CA GLY A 68 -5.31 14.00 1.93
C GLY A 68 -6.56 13.80 1.08
N ALA A 69 -7.41 12.80 1.39
CA ALA A 69 -8.69 12.57 0.72
C ALA A 69 -9.87 12.65 1.70
N ALA A 70 -11.08 12.78 1.16
CA ALA A 70 -12.32 12.69 1.92
C ALA A 70 -12.59 11.24 2.39
N PRO A 71 -13.30 11.05 3.52
CA PRO A 71 -13.69 9.72 3.99
C PRO A 71 -14.64 9.05 2.99
N LYS A 72 -14.29 7.83 2.57
CA LYS A 72 -15.08 7.02 1.63
C LYS A 72 -15.82 5.92 2.36
N ILE A 73 -17.11 5.74 2.06
CA ILE A 73 -17.90 4.64 2.60
C ILE A 73 -17.50 3.33 1.92
N THR A 74 -17.17 2.32 2.71
CA THR A 74 -16.77 0.97 2.24
C THR A 74 -17.84 -0.09 2.47
N SER A 75 -18.65 0.06 3.52
CA SER A 75 -19.73 -0.88 3.83
C SER A 75 -20.82 -0.17 4.61
N ILE A 76 -22.08 -0.49 4.30
CA ILE A 76 -23.26 -0.10 5.07
C ILE A 76 -23.97 -1.37 5.51
N LYS A 77 -24.19 -1.52 6.82
CA LYS A 77 -24.90 -2.65 7.42
C LYS A 77 -25.95 -2.15 8.39
N GLY A 78 -26.98 -2.96 8.64
CA GLY A 78 -27.91 -2.69 9.75
C GLY A 78 -27.19 -2.87 11.09
N ASP A 79 -27.54 -2.05 12.07
CA ASP A 79 -27.03 -2.20 13.43
C ASP A 79 -27.71 -3.42 14.10
N PRO A 80 -26.95 -4.48 14.46
CA PRO A 80 -27.53 -5.66 15.12
C PRO A 80 -28.13 -5.37 16.49
N LEU A 81 -27.74 -4.26 17.14
CA LEU A 81 -28.24 -3.86 18.46
C LEU A 81 -29.47 -2.95 18.36
N ASP A 82 -29.85 -2.51 17.16
CA ASP A 82 -31.03 -1.68 16.97
C ASP A 82 -32.32 -2.49 17.20
N THR A 83 -33.22 -1.98 18.04
CA THR A 83 -34.46 -2.71 18.41
C THR A 83 -35.43 -2.80 17.24
N PHE A 84 -35.40 -1.79 16.36
CA PHE A 84 -36.29 -1.69 15.23
C PHE A 84 -35.85 -2.60 14.08
N SER A 85 -34.62 -2.43 13.59
CA SER A 85 -34.11 -3.19 12.46
C SER A 85 -33.46 -4.52 12.82
N ARG A 86 -32.95 -4.69 14.06
CA ARG A 86 -32.29 -5.92 14.56
C ARG A 86 -31.19 -6.44 13.61
N GLY A 87 -30.47 -5.53 12.96
CA GLY A 87 -29.43 -5.84 11.98
C GLY A 87 -29.92 -6.07 10.55
N HIS A 88 -31.23 -5.97 10.28
CA HIS A 88 -31.74 -6.01 8.91
C HIS A 88 -31.46 -4.70 8.17
N ILE A 89 -31.01 -4.81 6.92
CA ILE A 89 -30.81 -3.68 6.02
C ILE A 89 -31.89 -3.66 4.95
N CYS A 90 -32.53 -2.50 4.75
CA CYS A 90 -33.52 -2.30 3.70
C CYS A 90 -32.85 -1.76 2.42
N PRO A 91 -33.46 -1.93 1.23
CA PRO A 91 -32.90 -1.38 -0.01
C PRO A 91 -32.75 0.14 0.00
N LYS A 92 -33.57 0.87 0.79
CA LYS A 92 -33.43 2.32 0.97
C LYS A 92 -32.09 2.67 1.65
N ALA A 93 -31.69 1.92 2.67
CA ALA A 93 -30.45 2.17 3.39
C ALA A 93 -29.20 1.93 2.52
N VAL A 94 -29.28 1.02 1.55
CA VAL A 94 -28.20 0.80 0.58
C VAL A 94 -28.04 2.01 -0.35
N ALA A 95 -29.16 2.60 -0.81
CA ALA A 95 -29.15 3.80 -1.65
C ALA A 95 -28.58 5.04 -0.95
N LEU A 96 -28.42 5.03 0.38
CA LEU A 96 -27.76 6.11 1.12
C LEU A 96 -26.31 6.33 0.65
N GLN A 97 -25.62 5.27 0.21
CA GLN A 97 -24.28 5.38 -0.35
C GLN A 97 -24.28 6.20 -1.63
N ASP A 98 -25.26 5.98 -2.50
CA ASP A 98 -25.36 6.68 -3.79
C ASP A 98 -25.60 8.17 -3.58
N ILE A 99 -26.52 8.53 -2.68
CA ILE A 99 -26.82 9.93 -2.32
C ILE A 99 -25.60 10.62 -1.71
N GLN A 100 -24.85 9.95 -0.83
CA GLN A 100 -23.70 10.58 -0.17
C GLN A 100 -22.51 10.83 -1.11
N ASN A 101 -22.44 10.06 -2.20
CA ASN A 101 -21.44 10.25 -3.24
C ASN A 101 -21.96 11.12 -4.40
N ASP A 102 -23.21 11.58 -4.33
CA ASP A 102 -23.76 12.48 -5.33
C ASP A 102 -23.09 13.86 -5.21
N PRO A 103 -22.63 14.45 -6.32
CA PRO A 103 -22.00 15.77 -6.32
C PRO A 103 -22.97 16.96 -6.16
N ASP A 104 -24.29 16.75 -6.25
CA ASP A 104 -25.35 17.78 -6.10
C ASP A 104 -26.00 17.73 -4.69
#